data_AF-A0A916A4B7-F1
#
_entry.id   AF-A0A916A4B7-F1
#
_cell.length_a   1.000
_cell.length_b   1.000
_cell.length_c   1.000
_cell.angle_alpha   90.00
_cell.angle_beta   90.00
_cell.angle_gamma   90.00
#
_symmetry.space_group_name_H-M   'P 1'
#
loop_
_entity.id
_entity.type
_entity.pdbx_description
1 polymer ?
#
loop_
_entity_poly.entity_id
_entity_poly.type
_entity_poly.pdbx_seq_one_letter_code
_entity_poly.pdbx_strand_id
1 'polypeptide(L)' 'MDDSVDKETALARAVRKAVNRRASMYVVWTGSSYAVASEADLDTWWLGATVVAEVMSDGSCVSAD' A
#
# COMPACT_ATOMS: atom_id res chain seq x y z
N MET A 1 -2.57 -2.50 20.20
CA MET A 1 -2.89 -1.66 19.02
C MET A 1 -3.22 -2.62 17.91
N ASP A 2 -4.38 -2.45 17.29
CA ASP A 2 -5.00 -3.46 16.44
C ASP A 2 -4.43 -3.35 15.02
N ASP A 3 -3.33 -4.05 14.79
CA ASP A 3 -2.55 -4.03 13.53
C ASP A 3 -3.45 -4.27 12.28
N SER A 4 -4.55 -5.00 12.47
CA SER A 4 -5.58 -5.23 11.45
C SER A 4 -6.28 -3.93 11.02
N VAL A 5 -6.66 -3.07 11.97
CA VAL A 5 -7.36 -1.80 11.69
C VAL A 5 -6.47 -0.83 10.91
N ASP A 6 -5.18 -0.79 11.25
CA ASP A 6 -4.20 0.05 10.54
C ASP A 6 -3.97 -0.45 9.11
N LYS A 7 -3.87 -1.76 8.90
CA LYS A 7 -3.75 -2.36 7.56
C LYS A 7 -4.97 -2.09 6.70
N GLU A 8 -6.17 -2.31 7.22
CA GLU A 8 -7.43 -2.06 6.49
C GLU A 8 -7.58 -0.58 6.12
N THR A 9 -7.21 0.32 7.03
CA THR A 9 -7.22 1.77 6.77
C THR A 9 -6.22 2.15 5.68
N ALA A 10 -5.01 1.57 5.70
CA ALA A 10 -4.01 1.79 4.66
C ALA A 10 -4.47 1.25 3.31
N LEU A 11 -5.10 0.07 3.28
CA LEU A 11 -5.65 -0.53 2.06
C LEU A 11 -6.75 0.34 1.45
N ALA A 12 -7.70 0.81 2.26
CA ALA A 12 -8.77 1.70 1.78
C ALA A 12 -8.22 3.01 1.19
N ARG A 13 -7.13 3.54 1.77
CA ARG A 13 -6.42 4.71 1.24
C ARG A 13 -5.70 4.40 -0.07
N ALA A 14 -5.06 3.23 -0.17
CA ALA A 14 -4.38 2.76 -1.38
C ALA A 14 -5.37 2.62 -2.54
N VAL A 15 -6.52 1.99 -2.33
CA VAL A 15 -7.62 1.87 -3.32
C VAL A 15 -8.07 3.23 -3.83
N ARG A 16 -8.39 4.16 -2.91
CA ARG A 16 -8.82 5.51 -3.31
C ARG A 16 -7.74 6.24 -4.12
N LYS A 17 -6.47 6.13 -3.72
CA LYS A 17 -5.36 6.75 -4.44
C LYS A 17 -5.13 6.11 -5.80
N ALA A 18 -5.20 4.79 -5.90
CA ALA A 18 -4.96 4.05 -7.13
C ALA A 18 -5.99 4.40 -8.20
N VAL A 19 -7.27 4.40 -7.83
CA VAL A 19 -8.39 4.80 -8.70
C VAL A 19 -8.27 6.26 -9.13
N ASN A 20 -8.02 7.18 -8.18
CA ASN A 20 -7.94 8.60 -8.48
C ASN A 20 -6.74 8.96 -9.37
N ARG A 21 -5.58 8.31 -9.17
CA ARG A 21 -4.37 8.56 -9.95
C ARG A 21 -4.27 7.71 -11.22
N ARG A 22 -5.13 6.69 -11.35
CA ARG A 22 -5.03 5.64 -12.37
C ARG A 22 -3.63 5.01 -12.42
N ALA A 23 -3.08 4.74 -11.25
CA ALA A 23 -1.76 4.15 -11.08
C ALA A 23 -1.76 3.13 -9.93
N SER A 24 -0.88 2.13 -10.00
CA SER A 24 -0.73 1.16 -8.91
C SER A 24 -0.24 1.83 -7.62
N MET A 25 -0.78 1.35 -6.50
CA MET A 25 -0.42 1.76 -5.14
C MET A 25 -0.09 0.53 -4.32
N TYR A 26 0.83 0.67 -3.38
CA TYR A 26 1.35 -0.41 -2.56
C TYR A 26 1.11 -0.08 -1.10
N VAL A 27 0.63 -1.04 -0.34
CA VAL A 27 0.65 -0.97 1.10
C VAL A 27 1.95 -1.60 1.56
N VAL A 28 2.74 -0.85 2.32
CA VAL A 28 4.03 -1.28 2.85
C VAL A 28 4.00 -1.33 4.36
N TRP A 29 4.66 -2.34 4.93
CA TRP A 29 4.94 -2.46 6.36
C TRP A 29 6.33 -1.90 6.67
N THR A 30 6.39 -0.92 7.57
CA THR A 30 7.63 -0.23 7.93
C THR A 30 8.32 -0.82 9.16
N GLY A 31 7.82 -1.95 9.69
CA GLY A 31 8.26 -2.49 10.98
C GLY A 31 7.50 -1.91 12.18
N SER A 32 6.70 -0.86 12.00
CA SER A 32 5.90 -0.26 13.07
C SER A 32 4.53 0.24 12.63
N SER A 33 4.30 0.45 11.33
CA SER A 33 3.00 0.89 10.80
C SER A 33 2.85 0.53 9.32
N TYR A 34 1.61 0.57 8.84
CA TYR A 34 1.30 0.46 7.41
C TYR A 34 1.30 1.84 6.75
N ALA A 35 1.96 1.94 5.60
CA ALA A 35 1.97 3.14 4.76
C ALA A 35 1.53 2.81 3.33
N VAL A 36 1.16 3.85 2.57
CA VAL A 36 0.80 3.72 1.15
C VAL A 36 1.90 4.37 0.31
N ALA A 37 2.52 3.58 -0.55
CA ALA A 37 3.58 3.97 -1.47
C ALA A 37 3.11 3.83 -2.92
N SER A 38 3.65 4.63 -3.82
CA SER A 38 3.62 4.34 -5.27
C SER A 38 4.85 3.54 -5.67
N GLU A 39 4.88 3.01 -6.89
CA GLU A 39 6.05 2.29 -7.42
C GLU A 39 7.35 3.10 -7.32
N ALA A 40 7.28 4.41 -7.63
CA ALA A 40 8.43 5.29 -7.50
C ALA A 40 8.88 5.52 -6.04
N ASP A 41 7.96 5.48 -5.08
CA ASP A 41 8.30 5.61 -3.66
C ASP A 41 8.97 4.33 -3.14
N LEU A 42 8.61 3.15 -3.68
CA LEU A 42 9.26 1.87 -3.34
C LEU A 42 10.74 1.88 -3.70
N ASP A 43 11.08 2.40 -4.88
CA ASP A 43 12.46 2.44 -5.38
C ASP A 43 13.33 3.50 -4.68
N THR A 44 12.71 4.48 -4.01
CA THR A 44 13.43 5.63 -3.46
C THR A 44 13.44 5.67 -1.93
N TRP A 45 12.26 5.79 -1.31
CA TRP A 45 12.13 6.07 0.13
C TRP A 45 11.80 4.82 0.94
N TRP A 46 11.21 3.82 0.32
CA TRP A 46 10.79 2.57 0.97
C TRP A 46 11.67 1.38 0.56
N LEU A 47 12.94 1.65 0.22
CA LEU A 47 13.95 0.63 -0.05
C LEU A 47 14.06 -0.33 1.15
N GLY A 48 13.66 -1.59 0.94
CA GLY A 48 13.66 -2.64 1.96
C GLY A 48 12.37 -2.73 2.80
N ALA A 49 11.35 -1.92 2.53
CA ALA A 49 10.04 -2.09 3.16
C ALA A 49 9.31 -3.32 2.58
N THR A 50 8.59 -4.05 3.43
CA THR A 50 7.81 -5.21 2.99
C THR A 50 6.51 -4.73 2.36
N VAL A 51 6.33 -4.98 1.07
CA VAL A 51 5.02 -4.82 0.42
C VAL A 51 4.09 -5.91 0.94
N VAL A 52 2.95 -5.52 1.50
CA VAL A 52 1.94 -6.44 2.04
C VAL A 52 0.68 -6.52 1.18
N ALA A 53 0.46 -5.51 0.34
CA ALA A 53 -0.60 -5.53 -0.66
C ALA A 53 -0.25 -4.59 -1.82
N GLU A 54 -0.64 -4.98 -3.01
CA GLU A 54 -0.66 -4.15 -4.21
C GLU A 54 -2.11 -3.83 -4.56
N VAL A 55 -2.37 -2.59 -4.95
CA VAL A 55 -3.68 -2.11 -5.36
C VAL A 55 -3.55 -1.50 -6.74
N MET A 56 -4.22 -2.13 -7.71
CA MET A 56 -4.21 -1.72 -9.10
C MET A 56 -5.07 -0.48 -9.34
N SER A 57 -4.85 0.18 -10.47
CA SER A 57 -5.54 1.40 -10.89
C SER A 57 -7.07 1.29 -10.99
N ASP A 58 -7.60 0.08 -11.13
CA ASP A 58 -9.04 -0.21 -11.16
C ASP A 58 -9.63 -0.43 -9.74
N GLY A 59 -8.79 -0.41 -8.71
CA GLY A 59 -9.18 -0.60 -7.31
C GLY A 59 -9.11 -2.06 -6.85
N SER A 60 -8.78 -3.01 -7.73
CA SER A 60 -8.51 -4.39 -7.35
C SER A 60 -7.26 -4.47 -6.48
N CYS A 61 -7.29 -5.31 -5.43
CA CYS A 61 -6.16 -5.51 -4.54
C CYS A 61 -5.66 -6.96 -4.58
N VAL A 62 -4.35 -7.11 -4.56
CA VAL A 62 -3.62 -8.38 -4.50
C VAL A 62 -2.79 -8.35 -3.22
N SER A 63 -3.03 -9.30 -2.32
CA SER A 63 -2.14 -9.47 -1.17
C SER A 63 -0.82 -10.06 -1.63
N ALA A 64 0.29 -9.45 -1.22
CA ALA A 64 1.60 -10.08 -1.34
C ALA A 64 1.74 -11.02 -0.13
N ASP A 65 1.78 -12.32 -0.40
CA ASP A 65 1.99 -13.39 0.60
C ASP A 65 3.45 -13.41 1.09
#